data_AF-A0A2T4CJR2-F1
#
_entry.id   AF-A0A2T4CJR2-F1
#
_cell.length_a   1.000
_cell.length_b   1.000
_cell.length_c   1.000
_cell.angle_alpha   90.00
_cell.angle_beta   90.00
_cell.angle_gamma   90.00
#
_symmetry.space_group_name_H-M   'P 1'
#
loop_
_entity.id
_entity.type
_entity.pdbx_description
1 polymer ?
#
loop_
_entity_poly.entity_id
_entity_poly.type
_entity_poly.pdbx_seq_one_letter_code
_entity_poly.pdbx_strand_id
1 'polypeptide(L)' 'GTKKYHMGEFRQPYTPDVEVQELPNSVVLDFVEGTGIQLACEDRTGQLNVLHVLQAAHANHSR' A
#
# COMPACT_ATOMS: atom_id res chain seq x y z
N GLY A 1 17.08 10.69 -5.91
CA GLY A 1 16.90 9.64 -6.93
C GLY A 1 15.65 8.86 -6.63
N THR A 2 14.98 8.32 -7.65
CA THR A 2 13.74 7.55 -7.48
C THR A 2 14.05 6.20 -6.81
N LYS A 3 13.41 5.92 -5.67
CA LYS A 3 13.46 4.60 -5.04
C LYS A 3 12.45 3.67 -5.73
N LYS A 4 12.82 2.42 -5.92
CA LYS A 4 11.98 1.35 -6.48
C LYS A 4 12.07 0.16 -5.56
N TYR A 5 10.95 -0.51 -5.35
CA TYR A 5 10.82 -1.66 -4.46
C TYR A 5 10.06 -2.77 -5.20
N HIS A 6 10.46 -4.01 -4.98
CA HIS A 6 9.79 -5.19 -5.50
C HIS A 6 8.58 -5.54 -4.62
N MET A 7 7.49 -6.04 -5.21
CA MET A 7 6.27 -6.33 -4.43
C MET A 7 6.48 -7.42 -3.38
N GLY A 8 7.40 -8.35 -3.61
CA GLY A 8 7.78 -9.37 -2.62
C GLY A 8 8.49 -8.84 -1.36
N GLU A 9 8.95 -7.59 -1.36
CA GLU A 9 9.51 -6.96 -0.16
C GLU A 9 8.43 -6.50 0.82
N PHE A 10 7.17 -6.46 0.37
CA PHE A 10 6.03 -6.00 1.16
C PHE A 10 5.13 -7.15 1.62
N ARG A 11 4.43 -6.91 2.72
CA ARG A 11 3.22 -7.64 3.10
C ARG A 11 2.07 -7.24 2.16
N GLN A 12 0.96 -7.94 2.25
CA GLN A 12 -0.23 -7.61 1.46
C GLN A 12 -0.67 -6.15 1.74
N PRO A 13 -0.84 -5.31 0.71
CA PRO A 13 -1.29 -3.93 0.88
C PRO A 13 -2.68 -3.83 1.52
N TYR A 14 -2.92 -2.80 2.34
CA TYR A 14 -4.15 -2.63 3.10
C TYR A 14 -4.51 -1.14 3.32
N THR A 15 -5.76 -0.88 3.73
CA THR A 15 -6.19 0.44 4.21
C THR A 15 -5.91 0.56 5.71
N PRO A 16 -5.35 1.68 6.20
CA PRO A 16 -5.08 1.84 7.62
C PRO A 16 -6.40 1.85 8.42
N ASP A 17 -6.34 1.41 9.66
CA ASP A 17 -7.43 1.59 10.61
C ASP A 17 -7.70 3.08 10.82
N VAL A 18 -8.98 3.46 10.92
CA VAL A 18 -9.41 4.86 10.97
C VAL A 18 -8.82 5.60 12.18
N GLU A 19 -8.57 4.88 13.27
CA GLU A 19 -7.97 5.41 14.49
C GLU A 19 -6.46 5.71 14.35
N VAL A 20 -5.78 5.05 13.41
CA VAL A 20 -4.34 5.18 13.13
C VAL A 20 -4.10 5.94 11.82
N GLN A 21 -5.17 6.44 11.19
CA GLN A 21 -5.11 7.04 9.87
C GLN A 21 -4.48 8.43 9.90
N GLU A 22 -3.19 8.52 9.56
CA GLU A 22 -2.48 9.80 9.45
C GLU A 22 -2.82 10.60 8.18
N LEU A 23 -3.19 9.92 7.09
CA LEU A 23 -3.50 10.53 5.79
C LEU A 23 -4.90 10.10 5.29
N PRO A 24 -5.72 11.02 4.78
CA PRO A 24 -7.04 10.68 4.22
C PRO A 24 -6.89 9.77 2.99
N ASN A 25 -7.84 8.85 2.84
CA ASN A 25 -7.95 7.94 1.69
C ASN A 25 -6.65 7.21 1.33
N SER A 26 -5.79 6.87 2.31
CA SER A 26 -4.47 6.31 2.01
C SER A 26 -4.43 4.78 1.94
N VAL A 27 -3.42 4.25 1.26
CA VAL A 27 -3.07 2.81 1.28
C VAL A 27 -1.70 2.65 1.96
N VAL A 28 -1.52 1.57 2.71
CA VAL A 28 -0.26 1.24 3.39
C VAL A 28 0.40 0.03 2.71
N LEU A 29 1.71 0.10 2.51
CA LEU A 29 2.59 -1.01 2.17
C LEU A 29 3.65 -1.18 3.25
N ASP A 30 3.48 -2.20 4.08
CA ASP A 30 4.49 -2.55 5.08
C ASP A 30 5.53 -3.49 4.50
N PHE A 31 6.80 -3.16 4.66
CA PHE A 31 7.90 -4.06 4.39
C PHE A 31 7.84 -5.25 5.35
N VAL A 32 8.29 -6.41 4.89
CA VAL A 32 8.42 -7.60 5.74
C VAL A 32 9.35 -7.31 6.95
N GLU A 33 10.37 -6.46 6.74
CA GLU A 33 11.38 -6.07 7.73
C GLU A 33 10.93 -4.98 8.73
N GLY A 34 9.68 -4.51 8.67
CA GLY A 34 9.07 -3.72 9.75
C GLY A 34 9.07 -2.19 9.60
N THR A 35 9.39 -1.66 8.42
CA THR A 35 9.07 -0.27 8.04
C THR A 35 7.89 -0.25 7.07
N GLY A 36 7.31 0.92 6.75
CA GLY A 36 6.17 1.00 5.85
C GLY A 36 6.12 2.29 5.02
N ILE A 37 5.40 2.22 3.92
CA ILE A 37 5.09 3.35 3.04
C ILE A 37 3.59 3.58 3.08
N GLN A 38 3.17 4.81 3.39
CA GLN A 38 1.78 5.24 3.27
C GLN A 38 1.65 6.21 2.11
N LEU A 39 0.68 5.96 1.22
CA LEU A 39 0.38 6.80 0.07
C LEU A 39 -1.02 7.37 0.19
N ALA A 40 -1.14 8.70 0.16
CA ALA A 40 -2.43 9.35 0.07
C ALA A 40 -3.03 9.17 -1.34
N CYS A 41 -4.32 8.86 -1.40
CA CYS A 41 -5.09 8.93 -2.64
C CYS A 41 -5.98 10.17 -2.61
N GLU A 42 -6.34 10.67 -3.80
CA GLU A 42 -7.14 11.89 -3.94
C GLU A 42 -8.52 11.76 -3.29
N ASP A 43 -9.18 10.60 -3.49
CA ASP A 43 -10.49 10.32 -2.94
C ASP A 43 -10.65 8.82 -2.58
N ARG A 44 -11.82 8.48 -2.04
CA ARG A 44 -12.16 7.10 -1.63
C ARG A 44 -12.19 6.12 -2.81
N THR A 45 -12.62 6.55 -3.98
CA THR A 45 -12.66 5.69 -5.18
C THR A 45 -11.24 5.38 -5.66
N GLY A 46 -10.37 6.40 -5.66
CA GLY A 46 -8.95 6.30 -5.94
C GLY A 46 -8.25 5.36 -4.98
N GLN A 47 -8.54 5.45 -3.67
CA GLN A 47 -8.03 4.53 -2.66
C GLN A 47 -8.38 3.07 -2.98
N LEU A 48 -9.66 2.78 -3.26
CA LEU A 48 -10.12 1.44 -3.57
C LEU A 48 -9.46 0.88 -4.85
N ASN A 49 -9.36 1.71 -5.89
CA ASN A 49 -8.73 1.31 -7.15
C ASN A 49 -7.23 1.03 -6.96
N VAL A 50 -6.51 1.94 -6.29
CA VAL A 50 -5.07 1.77 -6.02
C VAL A 50 -4.82 0.54 -5.16
N LEU A 51 -5.61 0.34 -4.10
CA LEU A 51 -5.51 -0.85 -3.26
C LEU A 51 -5.68 -2.13 -4.08
N HIS A 52 -6.72 -2.18 -4.92
CA HIS A 52 -6.99 -3.35 -5.76
C HIS A 52 -5.82 -3.67 -6.70
N VAL A 53 -5.28 -2.65 -7.38
CA VAL A 53 -4.12 -2.80 -8.28
C VAL A 53 -2.89 -3.31 -7.53
N LEU A 54 -2.60 -2.73 -6.36
CA LEU A 54 -1.44 -3.12 -5.55
C LEU A 54 -1.58 -4.53 -5.00
N GLN A 55 -2.77 -4.94 -4.55
CA GLN A 55 -3.03 -6.30 -4.09
C GLN A 55 -2.92 -7.33 -5.21
N ALA A 56 -3.44 -7.02 -6.41
CA ALA A 56 -3.31 -7.89 -7.58
C ALA A 56 -1.83 -8.04 -8.00
N ALA A 57 -1.08 -6.95 -8.02
CA ALA A 57 0.35 -6.97 -8.30
C ALA A 57 1.12 -7.76 -7.24
N HIS A 58 0.79 -7.59 -5.96
CA HIS A 58 1.38 -8.37 -4.86
C HIS A 58 1.14 -9.87 -5.06
N ALA A 59 -0.11 -10.30 -5.28
CA ALA A 59 -0.44 -11.72 -5.50
C ALA A 59 0.31 -12.38 -6.68
N ASN A 60 0.62 -11.60 -7.72
CA ASN A 60 1.33 -12.09 -8.91
C ASN A 60 2.86 -12.08 -8.76
N HIS A 61 3.40 -11.21 -7.90
CA HIS A 61 4.83 -10.91 -7.85
C HIS A 61 5.46 -11.03 -6.45
N SER A 62 4.72 -11.47 -5.43
CA SER A 62 5.24 -11.69 -4.07
C SER A 62 5.83 -13.09 -3.85
N ARG A 63 6.16 -13.82 -4.92
CA ARG A 63 6.71 -15.17 -4.86
C ARG A 63 8.23 -15.17 -4.99
#